data_AF-A0A3A9FCX9-F1
#
_entry.id   AF-A0A3A9FCX9-F1
#
_cell.length_a   1.000
_cell.length_b   1.000
_cell.length_c   1.000
_cell.angle_alpha   90.00
_cell.angle_beta   90.00
_cell.angle_gamma   90.00
#
_symmetry.space_group_name_H-M   'P 1'
#
loop_
_entity.id
_entity.type
_entity.pdbx_description
1 polymer ?
#
loop_
_entity_poly.entity_id
_entity_poly.type
_entity_poly.pdbx_seq_one_letter_code
_entity_poly.pdbx_strand_id
1 'polypeptide(L)'
;METRRSEEQIHQREPLSKETWLKEADQKEEKRETVDGDERQKTTYQKKSYKLFIAWMAFFTVALYVCAVNEVNFFGLGMVRTNCIVLYVLLDLLMLLIYAMQSIYWINGMTYEQAAAASADERRRYAFRHLRIFLAATVLYIGYCCIPASVLFLGGIGDSIVAGGILCAAAIWTIPIHL
;
A
#
# COMPACT_ATOMS: atom_id res chain seq x y z
N MET A 1 -53.58 -53.03 -3.63
CA MET A 1 -52.54 -52.71 -2.63
C MET A 1 -51.43 -51.80 -3.19
N GLU A 2 -51.21 -51.74 -4.50
CA GLU A 2 -50.15 -50.91 -5.11
C GLU A 2 -50.43 -49.39 -5.07
N THR A 3 -51.69 -48.96 -5.15
CA THR A 3 -52.07 -47.54 -5.15
C THR A 3 -51.77 -46.80 -3.84
N ARG A 4 -51.84 -47.47 -2.68
CA ARG A 4 -51.43 -46.85 -1.40
C ARG A 4 -49.92 -46.64 -1.31
N ARG A 5 -49.13 -47.51 -1.94
CA ARG A 5 -47.66 -47.45 -1.90
C ARG A 5 -47.12 -46.30 -2.75
N SER A 6 -47.79 -45.96 -3.86
CA SER A 6 -47.45 -44.79 -4.68
C SER A 6 -47.81 -43.47 -4.00
N GLU A 7 -48.96 -43.40 -3.31
CA GLU A 7 -49.37 -42.19 -2.59
C GLU A 7 -48.47 -41.90 -1.39
N GLU A 8 -48.08 -42.92 -0.62
CA GLU A 8 -47.11 -42.76 0.48
C GLU A 8 -45.73 -42.31 -0.02
N GLN A 9 -45.25 -42.82 -1.17
CA GLN A 9 -44.00 -42.36 -1.76
C GLN A 9 -44.06 -40.94 -2.32
N ILE A 10 -45.20 -40.52 -2.87
CA ILE A 10 -45.40 -39.14 -3.33
C ILE A 10 -45.43 -38.19 -2.12
N HIS A 11 -46.13 -38.58 -1.06
CA HIS A 11 -46.28 -37.76 0.14
C HIS A 11 -45.01 -37.71 1.00
N GLN A 12 -44.11 -38.70 0.91
CA GLN A 12 -42.76 -38.65 1.49
C GLN A 12 -41.74 -37.86 0.64
N ARG A 13 -41.92 -37.77 -0.69
CA ARG A 13 -41.00 -37.02 -1.57
C ARG A 13 -41.22 -35.50 -1.51
N GLU A 14 -42.45 -35.05 -1.31
CA GLU A 14 -42.76 -33.62 -1.14
C GLU A 14 -42.03 -32.94 0.03
N PRO A 15 -42.02 -33.48 1.26
CA PRO A 15 -41.32 -32.86 2.38
C PRO A 15 -39.81 -32.90 2.18
N LEU A 16 -39.28 -34.00 1.61
CA LEU A 16 -37.86 -34.14 1.32
C LEU A 16 -37.39 -33.06 0.33
N SER A 17 -38.18 -32.81 -0.74
CA SER A 17 -37.92 -31.76 -1.72
C SER A 17 -37.91 -30.37 -1.09
N LYS A 18 -38.94 -30.04 -0.29
CA LYS A 18 -39.06 -28.73 0.38
C LYS A 18 -37.88 -28.45 1.33
N GLU A 19 -37.41 -29.45 2.06
CA GLU A 19 -36.24 -29.31 2.93
C GLU A 19 -34.95 -29.04 2.13
N THR A 20 -34.77 -29.66 0.95
CA THR A 20 -33.62 -29.36 0.08
C THR A 20 -33.68 -27.94 -0.45
N TRP A 21 -34.85 -27.48 -0.92
CA TRP A 21 -35.03 -26.10 -1.41
C TRP A 21 -34.78 -25.05 -0.32
N LEU A 22 -35.22 -25.33 0.91
CA LEU A 22 -34.97 -24.45 2.05
C LEU A 22 -33.48 -24.37 2.37
N LYS A 23 -32.76 -25.50 2.38
CA LYS A 23 -31.31 -25.52 2.60
C LYS A 23 -30.53 -24.78 1.50
N GLU A 24 -30.97 -24.91 0.24
CA GLU A 24 -30.35 -24.18 -0.87
C GLU A 24 -30.62 -22.68 -0.82
N ALA A 25 -31.81 -22.27 -0.37
CA ALA A 25 -32.14 -20.86 -0.18
C ALA A 25 -31.32 -20.25 0.97
N ASP A 26 -31.23 -20.94 2.10
CA ASP A 26 -30.46 -20.54 3.27
C ASP A 26 -28.96 -20.40 2.94
N GLN A 27 -28.39 -21.39 2.23
CA GLN A 27 -27.01 -21.29 1.73
C GLN A 27 -26.79 -20.14 0.74
N LYS A 28 -27.81 -19.79 -0.06
CA LYS A 28 -27.71 -18.65 -0.98
C LYS A 28 -27.80 -17.31 -0.24
N GLU A 29 -28.60 -17.22 0.81
CA GLU A 29 -28.69 -16.04 1.66
C GLU A 29 -27.40 -15.83 2.46
N GLU A 30 -26.88 -16.87 3.11
CA GLU A 30 -25.60 -16.82 3.83
C GLU A 30 -24.44 -16.42 2.88
N LYS A 31 -24.40 -16.98 1.66
CA LYS A 31 -23.43 -16.56 0.63
C LYS A 31 -23.63 -15.11 0.18
N ARG A 32 -24.85 -14.59 0.12
CA ARG A 32 -25.08 -13.17 -0.22
C ARG A 32 -24.65 -12.25 0.90
N GLU A 33 -24.98 -12.56 2.14
CA GLU A 33 -24.63 -11.74 3.30
C GLU A 33 -23.11 -11.67 3.49
N THR A 34 -22.41 -12.79 3.33
CA THR A 34 -20.94 -12.83 3.39
C THR A 34 -20.28 -12.02 2.28
N VAL A 35 -20.77 -12.11 1.03
CA VAL A 35 -20.25 -11.33 -0.11
C VAL A 35 -20.51 -9.83 0.07
N ASP A 36 -21.72 -9.43 0.48
CA ASP A 36 -22.07 -8.02 0.69
C ASP A 36 -21.35 -7.41 1.92
N GLY A 37 -21.04 -8.22 2.92
CA GLY A 37 -20.18 -7.85 4.05
C GLY A 37 -18.74 -7.58 3.62
N ASP A 38 -18.14 -8.48 2.84
CA ASP A 38 -16.76 -8.34 2.35
C ASP A 38 -16.60 -7.15 1.40
N GLU A 39 -17.54 -6.97 0.45
CA GLU A 39 -17.60 -5.82 -0.45
C GLU A 39 -17.70 -4.47 0.30
N ARG A 40 -18.54 -4.39 1.34
CA ARG A 40 -18.66 -3.18 2.17
C ARG A 40 -17.41 -2.89 2.98
N GLN A 41 -16.76 -3.91 3.51
CA GLN A 41 -15.50 -3.75 4.26
C GLN A 41 -14.36 -3.29 3.34
N LYS A 42 -14.25 -3.89 2.15
CA LYS A 42 -13.32 -3.55 1.07
C LYS A 42 -13.43 -2.09 0.65
N THR A 43 -14.66 -1.64 0.35
CA THR A 43 -14.93 -0.26 -0.09
C THR A 43 -14.63 0.79 1.01
N THR A 44 -14.86 0.44 2.28
CA THR A 44 -14.58 1.33 3.42
C THR A 44 -13.07 1.51 3.65
N TYR A 45 -12.31 0.41 3.59
CA TYR A 45 -10.85 0.45 3.71
C TYR A 45 -10.21 1.27 2.57
N GLN A 46 -10.67 1.06 1.32
CA GLN A 46 -10.19 1.82 0.16
C GLN A 46 -10.40 3.33 0.31
N LYS A 47 -11.61 3.75 0.72
CA LYS A 47 -11.93 5.17 0.89
C LYS A 47 -11.07 5.83 1.96
N LYS A 48 -10.81 5.15 3.08
CA LYS A 48 -9.98 5.68 4.17
C LYS A 48 -8.53 5.83 3.75
N SER A 49 -7.98 4.80 3.12
CA SER A 49 -6.61 4.81 2.61
C SER A 49 -6.45 5.90 1.53
N TYR A 50 -7.36 5.98 0.56
CA TYR A 50 -7.32 7.00 -0.51
C TYR A 50 -7.36 8.45 0.00
N LYS A 51 -8.21 8.74 1.01
CA LYS A 51 -8.23 10.07 1.65
C LYS A 51 -6.88 10.43 2.27
N LEU A 52 -6.22 9.45 2.88
CA LEU A 52 -4.90 9.64 3.49
C LEU A 52 -3.81 9.83 2.44
N PHE A 53 -3.89 9.13 1.30
CA PHE A 53 -2.99 9.37 0.15
C PHE A 53 -3.12 10.80 -0.36
N ILE A 54 -4.34 11.26 -0.59
CA ILE A 54 -4.60 12.64 -1.06
C ILE A 54 -4.06 13.65 -0.04
N ALA A 55 -4.34 13.43 1.25
CA ALA A 55 -3.84 14.31 2.31
C ALA A 55 -2.30 14.35 2.31
N TRP A 56 -1.65 13.19 2.15
CA TRP A 56 -0.19 13.11 2.04
C TRP A 56 0.33 13.80 0.77
N MET A 57 -0.30 13.63 -0.39
CA MET A 57 0.07 14.29 -1.64
C MET A 57 -0.04 15.82 -1.54
N ALA A 58 -1.10 16.32 -0.88
CA ALA A 58 -1.28 17.75 -0.63
C ALA A 58 -0.17 18.27 0.31
N PHE A 59 0.09 17.55 1.41
CA PHE A 59 1.17 17.88 2.34
C PHE A 59 2.55 17.87 1.67
N PHE A 60 2.85 16.83 0.89
CA PHE A 60 4.08 16.69 0.11
C PHE A 60 4.30 17.88 -0.82
N THR A 61 3.25 18.27 -1.56
CA THR A 61 3.32 19.40 -2.51
C THR A 61 3.57 20.72 -1.79
N VAL A 62 2.86 20.99 -0.68
CA VAL A 62 3.04 22.20 0.12
C VAL A 62 4.43 22.23 0.75
N ALA A 63 4.92 21.10 1.29
CA ALA A 63 6.24 21.01 1.89
C ALA A 63 7.36 21.32 0.89
N LEU A 64 7.30 20.72 -0.31
CA LEU A 64 8.27 21.02 -1.37
C LEU A 64 8.21 22.48 -1.83
N TYR A 65 7.00 23.03 -1.99
CA TYR A 65 6.82 24.44 -2.36
C TYR A 65 7.42 25.39 -1.31
N VAL A 66 7.16 25.15 -0.03
CA VAL A 66 7.71 25.94 1.08
C VAL A 66 9.24 25.86 1.09
N CYS A 67 9.82 24.68 0.93
CA CYS A 67 11.28 24.52 0.89
C CYS A 67 11.91 25.21 -0.32
N ALA A 68 11.25 25.17 -1.48
CA ALA A 68 11.71 25.82 -2.69
C ALA A 68 11.67 27.36 -2.61
N VAL A 69 10.60 27.94 -2.04
CA VAL A 69 10.41 29.39 -1.97
C VAL A 69 11.26 30.04 -0.87
N ASN A 70 11.45 29.36 0.25
CA ASN A 70 12.17 29.93 1.40
C ASN A 70 13.69 29.69 1.34
N GLU A 71 14.20 29.16 0.23
CA GLU A 71 15.63 28.84 0.04
C GLU A 71 16.23 28.10 1.25
N VAL A 72 15.47 27.13 1.79
CA VAL A 72 15.82 26.48 3.04
C VAL A 72 17.19 25.81 2.89
N ASN A 73 18.09 26.14 3.81
CA ASN A 73 19.45 25.64 3.81
C ASN A 73 19.80 25.10 5.19
N PHE A 74 19.72 23.79 5.36
CA PHE A 74 20.08 23.16 6.62
C PHE A 74 21.61 23.13 6.76
N PHE A 75 22.12 23.63 7.88
CA PHE A 75 23.54 23.54 8.26
C PHE A 75 24.53 24.01 7.18
N GLY A 76 24.12 24.92 6.29
CA GLY A 76 24.99 25.41 5.21
C GLY A 76 25.27 24.39 4.10
N LEU A 77 24.51 23.30 4.00
CA LEU A 77 24.66 22.26 2.98
C LEU A 77 24.39 22.73 1.54
N GLY A 78 23.72 23.87 1.39
CA GLY A 78 23.24 24.38 0.13
C GLY A 78 21.78 23.98 -0.13
N MET A 79 21.10 24.79 -0.94
CA MET A 79 19.68 24.67 -1.21
C MET A 79 19.30 23.34 -1.87
N VAL A 80 20.09 22.86 -2.83
CA VAL A 80 19.77 21.62 -3.57
C VAL A 80 19.84 20.40 -2.65
N ARG A 81 20.94 20.25 -1.89
CA ARG A 81 21.10 19.14 -0.94
C ARG A 81 20.00 19.14 0.12
N THR A 82 19.66 20.32 0.63
CA THR A 82 18.56 20.48 1.60
C THR A 82 17.22 20.02 1.01
N ASN A 83 16.87 20.47 -0.20
CA ASN A 83 15.65 20.05 -0.87
C ASN A 83 15.62 18.53 -1.14
N CYS A 84 16.75 17.95 -1.54
CA CYS A 84 16.85 16.50 -1.73
C CYS A 84 16.69 15.74 -0.40
N ILE A 85 17.29 16.20 0.71
CA ILE A 85 17.06 15.58 2.03
C ILE A 85 15.56 15.61 2.38
N VAL A 86 14.90 16.75 2.19
CA VAL A 86 13.46 16.88 2.45
C VAL A 86 12.66 15.90 1.60
N LEU A 87 12.97 15.78 0.30
CA LEU A 87 12.33 14.81 -0.60
C LEU A 87 12.46 13.38 -0.06
N TYR A 88 13.67 12.95 0.32
CA TYR A 88 13.92 11.62 0.86
C TYR A 88 13.15 11.35 2.16
N VAL A 89 13.16 12.32 3.09
CA VAL A 89 12.40 12.21 4.34
C VAL A 89 10.89 12.11 4.09
N LEU A 90 10.36 12.88 3.14
CA LEU A 90 8.95 12.80 2.78
C LEU A 90 8.59 11.42 2.19
N LEU A 91 9.46 10.85 1.35
CA LEU A 91 9.27 9.49 0.82
C LEU A 91 9.32 8.43 1.93
N ASP A 92 10.22 8.56 2.90
CA ASP A 92 10.24 7.67 4.07
C ASP A 92 8.95 7.78 4.90
N LEU A 93 8.40 8.99 5.04
CA LEU A 93 7.09 9.18 5.71
C LEU A 93 5.96 8.49 4.95
N LEU A 94 5.96 8.53 3.61
CA LEU A 94 4.99 7.79 2.80
C LEU A 94 5.12 6.28 3.05
N MET A 95 6.34 5.76 3.03
CA MET A 95 6.61 4.34 3.27
C MET A 95 6.20 3.90 4.68
N LEU A 96 6.43 4.77 5.68
CA LEU A 96 6.02 4.55 7.06
C LEU A 96 4.49 4.54 7.20
N LEU A 97 3.81 5.41 6.46
CA LEU A 97 2.34 5.47 6.41
C LEU A 97 1.76 4.21 5.74
N ILE A 98 2.37 3.73 4.65
CA ILE A 98 2.02 2.46 4.01
C ILE A 98 2.21 1.29 4.99
N TYR A 99 3.33 1.27 5.73
CA TYR A 99 3.61 0.26 6.76
C TYR A 99 2.59 0.29 7.90
N ALA A 100 2.28 1.47 8.44
CA ALA A 100 1.33 1.62 9.54
C ALA A 100 -0.11 1.24 9.14
N MET A 101 -0.52 1.56 7.92
CA MET A 101 -1.87 1.29 7.41
C MET A 101 -2.01 -0.05 6.70
N GLN A 102 -0.90 -0.77 6.50
CA GLN A 102 -0.82 -1.99 5.69
C GLN A 102 -1.37 -1.81 4.26
N SER A 103 -1.35 -0.57 3.74
CA SER A 103 -1.90 -0.16 2.44
C SER A 103 -0.95 -0.48 1.29
N ILE A 104 -0.55 -1.74 1.19
CA ILE A 104 0.53 -2.22 0.31
C ILE A 104 0.17 -2.19 -1.17
N TYR A 105 -1.12 -2.11 -1.49
CA TYR A 105 -1.61 -1.94 -2.85
C TYR A 105 -1.15 -0.62 -3.50
N TRP A 106 -0.51 0.30 -2.76
CA TRP A 106 0.16 1.48 -3.31
C TRP A 106 1.57 1.19 -3.83
N ILE A 107 2.15 0.06 -3.44
CA ILE A 107 3.47 -0.36 -3.89
C ILE A 107 3.31 -1.06 -5.24
N ASN A 108 4.20 -0.74 -6.17
CA ASN A 108 4.14 -1.22 -7.53
C ASN A 108 4.24 -2.76 -7.57
N GLY A 109 3.39 -3.42 -8.37
CA GLY A 109 3.35 -4.88 -8.50
C GLY A 109 2.38 -5.63 -7.59
N MET A 110 1.54 -4.93 -6.82
CA MET A 110 0.58 -5.52 -5.89
C MET A 110 -0.86 -5.11 -6.22
N THR A 111 -1.74 -6.06 -6.53
CA THR A 111 -3.16 -5.75 -6.76
C THR A 111 -3.90 -5.62 -5.44
N TYR A 112 -5.03 -4.90 -5.44
CA TYR A 112 -5.86 -4.77 -4.25
C TYR A 112 -6.31 -6.14 -3.73
N GLU A 113 -6.66 -7.07 -4.62
CA GLU A 113 -7.13 -8.41 -4.27
C GLU A 113 -6.04 -9.23 -3.58
N GLN A 114 -4.80 -9.14 -4.08
CA GLN A 114 -3.64 -9.76 -3.45
C GLN A 114 -3.36 -9.18 -2.05
N ALA A 115 -3.50 -7.86 -1.88
CA ALA A 115 -3.32 -7.21 -0.58
C ALA A 115 -4.44 -7.55 0.41
N ALA A 116 -5.67 -7.71 -0.07
CA ALA A 116 -6.82 -8.07 0.77
C ALA A 116 -6.78 -9.54 1.21
N ALA A 117 -6.32 -10.44 0.33
CA ALA A 117 -6.18 -11.86 0.63
C ALA A 117 -5.02 -12.17 1.60
N ALA A 118 -4.05 -11.27 1.71
CA ALA A 118 -2.87 -11.45 2.55
C ALA A 118 -3.13 -11.17 4.03
N SER A 119 -2.48 -11.96 4.88
CA SER A 119 -2.51 -11.75 6.33
C SER A 119 -1.90 -10.39 6.70
N ALA A 120 -2.30 -9.87 7.86
CA ALA A 120 -1.75 -8.61 8.37
C ALA A 120 -0.22 -8.67 8.55
N ASP A 121 0.31 -9.85 8.89
CA ASP A 121 1.74 -10.06 9.10
C ASP A 121 2.54 -10.09 7.80
N GLU A 122 2.05 -10.77 6.77
CA GLU A 122 2.65 -10.76 5.42
C GLU A 122 2.69 -9.34 4.87
N ARG A 123 1.58 -8.63 5.01
CA ARG A 123 1.47 -7.23 4.63
C ARG A 123 2.53 -6.38 5.33
N ARG A 124 2.56 -6.45 6.67
CA ARG A 124 3.49 -5.67 7.48
C ARG A 124 4.95 -5.96 7.12
N ARG A 125 5.31 -7.23 6.90
CA ARG A 125 6.66 -7.63 6.48
C ARG A 125 7.02 -7.08 5.10
N TYR A 126 6.10 -7.13 4.15
CA TYR A 126 6.32 -6.59 2.81
C TYR A 126 6.56 -5.08 2.82
N ALA A 127 5.69 -4.32 3.50
CA ALA A 127 5.84 -2.87 3.63
C ALA A 127 7.15 -2.52 4.38
N PHE A 128 7.52 -3.28 5.40
CA PHE A 128 8.75 -3.06 6.15
C PHE A 128 10.02 -3.26 5.31
N ARG A 129 10.05 -4.27 4.42
CA ARG A 129 11.19 -4.47 3.52
C ARG A 129 11.38 -3.26 2.60
N HIS A 130 10.30 -2.72 2.05
CA HIS A 130 10.36 -1.52 1.22
C HIS A 130 10.80 -0.29 2.03
N LEU A 131 10.20 -0.07 3.20
CA LEU A 131 10.59 1.03 4.10
C LEU A 131 12.08 0.99 4.44
N ARG A 132 12.64 -0.19 4.71
CA ARG A 132 14.07 -0.34 5.01
C ARG A 132 14.97 0.07 3.85
N ILE A 133 14.58 -0.21 2.60
CA ILE A 133 15.36 0.15 1.42
C ILE A 133 15.35 1.66 1.20
N PHE A 134 14.18 2.29 1.29
CA PHE A 134 14.07 3.75 1.18
C PHE A 134 14.81 4.46 2.32
N LEU A 135 14.68 3.97 3.55
CA LEU A 135 15.41 4.52 4.70
C LEU A 135 16.92 4.37 4.55
N ALA A 136 17.40 3.22 4.02
CA ALA A 136 18.82 3.02 3.73
C ALA A 136 19.31 4.00 2.65
N ALA A 137 18.49 4.28 1.64
CA ALA A 137 18.78 5.27 0.61
C ALA A 137 18.86 6.69 1.20
N THR A 138 17.96 7.05 2.11
CA THR A 138 18.01 8.33 2.86
C THR A 138 19.28 8.46 3.67
N VAL A 139 19.65 7.43 4.44
CA VAL A 139 20.89 7.43 5.24
C VAL A 139 22.11 7.55 4.34
N LEU A 140 22.13 6.84 3.21
CA LEU A 140 23.21 6.93 2.22
C LEU A 140 23.34 8.34 1.65
N TYR A 141 22.22 8.98 1.30
CA TYR A 141 22.22 10.35 0.79
C TYR A 141 22.65 11.38 1.85
N ILE A 142 22.19 11.24 3.10
CA ILE A 142 22.64 12.10 4.21
C ILE A 142 24.16 11.94 4.41
N GLY A 143 24.68 10.71 4.35
CA GLY A 143 26.12 10.46 4.41
C GLY A 143 26.90 11.13 3.26
N TYR A 144 26.34 11.12 2.04
CA TYR A 144 26.87 11.88 0.90
C TYR A 144 26.88 13.39 1.19
N CYS A 145 25.82 13.94 1.78
CA CYS A 145 25.74 15.37 2.11
C CYS A 145 26.79 15.83 3.12
N CYS A 146 27.30 14.94 3.98
CA CYS A 146 28.39 15.25 4.90
C CYS A 146 29.73 15.55 4.18
N ILE A 147 29.87 15.16 2.92
CA ILE A 147 31.07 15.45 2.13
C ILE A 147 30.97 16.89 1.59
N PRO A 148 31.92 17.78 1.91
CA PRO A 148 31.84 19.17 1.50
C PRO A 148 31.86 19.31 -0.03
N ALA A 149 31.05 20.23 -0.56
CA ALA A 149 30.94 20.46 -2.00
C ALA A 149 32.29 20.83 -2.65
N SER A 150 33.19 21.48 -1.90
CA SER A 150 34.56 21.80 -2.34
C SER A 150 35.42 20.58 -2.66
N VAL A 151 35.14 19.44 -2.03
CA VAL A 151 35.86 18.18 -2.29
C VAL A 151 35.30 17.45 -3.51
N LEU A 152 33.99 17.60 -3.74
CA LEU A 152 33.26 16.89 -4.78
C LEU A 152 33.31 17.60 -6.13
N PHE A 153 33.63 18.89 -6.18
CA PHE A 153 33.58 19.74 -7.39
C PHE A 153 32.26 19.65 -8.16
N LEU A 154 31.21 19.16 -7.50
CA LEU A 154 29.88 18.96 -8.05
C LEU A 154 29.04 20.18 -7.70
N GLY A 155 28.47 20.83 -8.72
CA GLY A 155 27.44 21.86 -8.54
C GLY A 155 26.07 21.24 -8.24
N GLY A 156 25.05 22.08 -8.10
CA GLY A 156 23.69 21.63 -7.76
C GLY A 156 23.11 20.57 -8.71
N ILE A 157 23.42 20.62 -10.02
CA ILE A 157 22.99 19.58 -10.98
C ILE A 157 23.61 18.22 -10.62
N GLY A 158 24.87 18.21 -10.19
CA GLY A 158 25.56 17.00 -9.76
C GLY A 158 24.93 16.37 -8.53
N ASP A 159 24.61 17.19 -7.52
CA ASP A 159 23.91 16.73 -6.32
C ASP A 159 22.53 16.13 -6.65
N SER A 160 21.80 16.72 -7.61
CA SER A 160 20.53 16.19 -8.09
C SER A 160 20.68 14.85 -8.82
N ILE A 161 21.73 14.68 -9.62
CA ILE A 161 22.01 13.41 -10.32
C ILE A 161 22.34 12.30 -9.32
N VAL A 162 23.16 12.59 -8.31
CA VAL A 162 23.48 11.62 -7.25
C VAL A 162 22.23 11.26 -6.46
N ALA A 163 21.44 12.26 -6.05
CA ALA A 163 20.18 12.05 -5.37
C ALA A 163 19.20 11.21 -6.20
N GLY A 164 19.04 11.51 -7.49
CA GLY A 164 18.19 10.74 -8.38
C GLY A 164 18.70 9.31 -8.61
N GLY A 165 20.02 9.15 -8.78
CA GLY A 165 20.66 7.85 -8.99
C GLY A 165 20.47 6.90 -7.80
N ILE A 166 20.67 7.40 -6.57
CA ILE A 166 20.42 6.62 -5.34
C ILE A 166 18.95 6.20 -5.25
N LEU A 167 18.02 7.11 -5.57
CA LEU A 167 16.59 6.83 -5.51
C LEU A 167 16.17 5.78 -6.56
N CYS A 168 16.65 5.91 -7.79
CA CYS A 168 16.41 4.93 -8.85
C CYS A 168 16.97 3.55 -8.49
N ALA A 169 18.19 3.49 -7.92
CA ALA A 169 18.78 2.24 -7.45
C ALA A 169 17.93 1.59 -6.35
N ALA A 170 17.46 2.38 -5.38
CA ALA A 170 16.55 1.92 -4.33
C ALA A 170 15.24 1.36 -4.91
N ALA A 171 14.63 2.08 -5.87
CA ALA A 171 13.41 1.62 -6.54
C ALA A 171 13.64 0.30 -7.31
N ILE A 172 14.74 0.16 -8.05
CA ILE A 172 15.07 -1.09 -8.75
C ILE A 172 15.26 -2.25 -7.78
N TRP A 173 15.90 -2.02 -6.63
CA TRP A 173 16.06 -3.03 -5.59
C TRP A 173 14.76 -3.46 -4.92
N THR A 174 13.70 -2.67 -5.01
CA THR A 174 12.38 -3.08 -4.49
C THR A 174 11.62 -4.01 -5.42
N ILE A 175 11.92 -4.02 -6.73
CA ILE A 175 11.25 -4.86 -7.74
C ILE A 175 11.20 -6.36 -7.39
N PRO A 176 12.30 -7.02 -6.95
CA PRO A 176 12.27 -8.45 -6.65
C PRO A 176 11.50 -8.80 -5.37
N ILE A 177 10.98 -7.82 -4.63
CA ILE A 177 10.23 -8.07 -3.40
C ILE A 177 8.80 -8.45 -3.78
N HIS A 178 8.51 -9.74 -3.61
CA HIS A 178 7.16 -10.28 -3.71
C HIS A 178 6.59 -10.53 -2.31
N LEU A 179 5.26 -10.58 -2.23
CA LEU A 179 4.50 -10.84 -1.02
C LEU A 179 4.74 -12.28 -0.53
#